data_AF-A0A2R6KH74-F1
#
_entry.id   AF-A0A2R6KH74-F1
#
_cell.length_a   1.000
_cell.length_b   1.000
_cell.length_c   1.000
_cell.angle_alpha   90.00
_cell.angle_beta   90.00
_cell.angle_gamma   90.00
#
_symmetry.space_group_name_H-M   'P 1'
#
loop_
_entity.id
_entity.type
_entity.pdbx_description
1 polymer ?
#
loop_
_entity_poly.entity_id
_entity_poly.type
_entity_poly.pdbx_seq_one_letter_code
_entity_poly.pdbx_strand_id
1 'polypeptide(L)'
;MVEPIGHLGMALLWAAPAWLIWDGRVSLAFIGFTVVTAHLPDADLYLPGIPHHGVTHTLVFVTVFAVLVGGVVEYALKDRLERQFLKERGYTASTGGLFLFVCGGLLLGGTSHIFADLLSAPDIAAPLKPFWPVVDGPVVIDVVWYASPWWNEGLLAVALLVHAALAYADLAVEHPYVIRQEA
;
A
#
# COMPACT_ATOMS: atom_id res chain seq x y z
N MET A 1 -10.33 -15.73 0.19
CA MET A 1 -9.07 -14.95 0.27
C MET A 1 -8.25 -15.14 -0.99
N VAL A 2 -7.31 -14.25 -1.28
CA VAL A 2 -6.34 -14.44 -2.37
C VAL A 2 -5.05 -15.01 -1.76
N GLU A 3 -4.20 -15.70 -2.52
CA GLU A 3 -2.90 -16.08 -1.98
C GLU A 3 -2.03 -14.82 -1.76
N PRO A 4 -1.00 -14.87 -0.87
CA PRO A 4 -0.14 -13.72 -0.63
C PRO A 4 0.39 -13.07 -1.91
N ILE A 5 0.67 -13.87 -2.94
CA ILE A 5 1.16 -13.38 -4.23
C ILE A 5 0.13 -12.54 -5.01
N GLY A 6 -1.16 -12.85 -4.92
CA GLY A 6 -2.20 -12.04 -5.54
C GLY A 6 -2.43 -10.72 -4.78
N HIS A 7 -2.26 -10.71 -3.45
CA HIS A 7 -2.20 -9.45 -2.69
C HIS A 7 -1.02 -8.57 -3.10
N LEU A 8 0.16 -9.16 -3.34
CA LEU A 8 1.31 -8.42 -3.89
C LEU A 8 0.98 -7.82 -5.27
N GLY A 9 0.35 -8.61 -6.15
CA GLY A 9 -0.11 -8.14 -7.46
C GLY A 9 -1.10 -6.97 -7.36
N MET A 10 -2.08 -7.07 -6.45
CA MET A 10 -3.04 -6.00 -6.21
C MET A 10 -2.37 -4.73 -5.64
N ALA A 11 -1.47 -4.89 -4.68
CA ALA A 11 -0.73 -3.78 -4.08
C ALA A 11 0.14 -3.04 -5.10
N LEU A 12 0.79 -3.78 -6.02
CA LEU A 12 1.52 -3.18 -7.14
C LEU A 12 0.57 -2.34 -8.01
N LEU A 13 -0.57 -2.86 -8.45
CA LEU A 13 -1.52 -2.09 -9.26
C LEU A 13 -1.99 -0.81 -8.56
N TRP A 14 -2.28 -0.88 -7.26
CA TRP A 14 -2.65 0.30 -6.46
C TRP A 14 -1.49 1.28 -6.24
N ALA A 15 -0.25 0.81 -6.31
CA ALA A 15 0.96 1.64 -6.25
C ALA A 15 1.32 2.28 -7.60
N ALA A 16 0.65 1.94 -8.71
CA ALA A 16 0.94 2.52 -10.03
C ALA A 16 0.93 4.06 -10.09
N PRO A 17 0.06 4.80 -9.36
CA PRO A 17 0.11 6.26 -9.31
C PRO A 17 1.42 6.83 -8.76
N ALA A 18 2.27 6.03 -8.10
CA ALA A 18 3.56 6.46 -7.58
C ALA A 18 4.46 7.08 -8.66
N TRP A 19 4.40 6.58 -9.90
CA TRP A 19 5.14 7.10 -11.05
C TRP A 19 4.69 8.50 -11.49
N LEU A 20 3.52 8.97 -11.04
CA LEU A 20 3.07 10.33 -11.36
C LEU A 20 3.36 11.31 -10.22
N ILE A 21 3.57 10.79 -9.00
CA ILE A 21 3.65 11.58 -7.77
C ILE A 21 5.12 11.78 -7.36
N TRP A 22 5.91 10.71 -7.45
CA TRP A 22 7.30 10.65 -7.02
C TRP A 22 8.23 10.56 -8.22
N ASP A 23 9.49 10.90 -8.03
CA ASP A 23 10.52 10.88 -9.08
C ASP A 23 11.49 9.70 -8.89
N GLY A 24 11.74 8.97 -9.98
CA GLY A 24 12.77 7.94 -10.11
C GLY A 24 12.82 6.92 -8.96
N ARG A 25 13.91 6.93 -8.19
CA ARG A 25 14.13 5.95 -7.10
C ARG A 25 13.13 6.08 -5.95
N VAL A 26 12.53 7.25 -5.78
CA VAL A 26 11.53 7.49 -4.73
C VAL A 26 10.23 6.77 -5.09
N SER A 27 9.85 6.76 -6.37
CA SER A 27 8.72 5.99 -6.90
C SER A 27 8.91 4.52 -6.57
N LEU A 28 10.08 3.96 -6.86
CA LEU A 28 10.41 2.56 -6.53
C LEU A 28 10.36 2.28 -5.03
N ALA A 29 10.90 3.18 -4.20
CA ALA A 29 10.85 3.03 -2.75
C ALA A 29 9.41 3.06 -2.22
N PHE A 30 8.57 3.95 -2.77
CA PHE A 30 7.16 4.05 -2.40
C PHE A 30 6.38 2.80 -2.82
N ILE A 31 6.62 2.31 -4.04
CA ILE A 31 6.01 1.06 -4.54
C ILE A 31 6.39 -0.11 -3.63
N GLY A 32 7.69 -0.29 -3.35
CA GLY A 32 8.16 -1.34 -2.46
C GLY A 32 7.56 -1.23 -1.06
N PHE A 33 7.50 -0.01 -0.51
CA PHE A 33 6.85 0.25 0.78
C PHE A 33 5.36 -0.14 0.76
N THR A 34 4.61 0.27 -0.26
CA THR A 34 3.18 -0.04 -0.44
C THR A 34 2.94 -1.55 -0.53
N VAL A 35 3.79 -2.27 -1.27
CA VAL A 35 3.70 -3.72 -1.41
C VAL A 35 3.95 -4.43 -0.08
N VAL A 36 4.94 -3.99 0.69
CA VAL A 36 5.22 -4.56 2.02
C VAL A 36 4.08 -4.28 3.00
N THR A 37 3.54 -3.05 3.00
CA THR A 37 2.46 -2.65 3.92
C THR A 37 1.12 -3.28 3.56
N ALA A 38 0.95 -3.82 2.35
CA ALA A 38 -0.26 -4.53 1.96
C ALA A 38 -0.55 -5.76 2.83
N HIS A 39 0.44 -6.36 3.50
CA HIS A 39 0.21 -7.48 4.42
C HIS A 39 -0.07 -7.06 5.86
N LEU A 40 -0.16 -5.75 6.14
CA LEU A 40 -0.40 -5.27 7.49
C LEU A 40 -1.77 -5.70 8.07
N PRO A 41 -2.88 -5.74 7.30
CA PRO A 41 -4.15 -6.24 7.83
C PRO A 41 -4.07 -7.67 8.40
N ASP A 42 -3.32 -8.55 7.72
CA ASP A 42 -3.03 -9.93 8.12
C ASP A 42 -2.15 -10.07 9.36
N ALA A 43 -1.65 -8.97 9.93
CA ALA A 43 -0.96 -9.04 11.21
C ALA A 43 -1.86 -9.62 12.31
N ASP A 44 -3.19 -9.54 12.15
CA ASP A 44 -4.17 -10.16 13.05
C ASP A 44 -4.03 -11.69 13.18
N LEU A 45 -3.53 -12.39 12.15
CA LEU A 45 -3.26 -13.83 12.19
C LEU A 45 -2.23 -14.20 13.28
N TYR A 46 -1.43 -13.24 13.71
CA TYR A 46 -0.39 -13.41 14.71
C TYR A 46 -0.73 -12.72 16.05
N LEU A 47 -1.88 -12.04 16.15
CA LEU A 47 -2.27 -11.27 17.33
C LEU A 47 -3.37 -12.00 18.12
N PRO A 48 -3.07 -12.54 19.32
CA PRO A 48 -4.05 -13.29 20.10
C PRO A 48 -5.21 -12.39 20.52
N GLY A 49 -6.44 -12.85 20.28
CA GLY A 49 -7.66 -12.13 20.64
C GLY A 49 -8.15 -11.13 19.58
N ILE A 50 -7.45 -10.95 18.46
CA ILE A 50 -7.94 -10.19 17.31
C ILE A 50 -8.47 -11.17 16.27
N PRO A 51 -9.78 -11.15 15.94
CA PRO A 51 -10.31 -12.02 14.90
C PRO A 51 -9.79 -11.57 13.53
N HIS A 52 -9.38 -12.54 12.72
CA HIS A 52 -9.08 -12.32 11.32
C HIS A 52 -10.33 -11.85 10.56
N HIS A 53 -10.15 -10.94 9.60
CA HIS A 53 -11.23 -10.16 8.97
C HIS A 53 -12.03 -9.27 9.94
N GLY A 54 -11.43 -8.94 11.09
CA GLY A 54 -11.97 -8.02 12.08
C GLY A 54 -11.57 -6.57 11.84
N VAL A 55 -11.18 -5.87 12.92
CA VAL A 55 -10.88 -4.42 12.91
C VAL A 55 -9.77 -4.04 11.93
N THR A 56 -8.76 -4.87 11.76
CA THR A 56 -7.60 -4.69 10.88
C THR A 56 -7.96 -4.62 9.41
N HIS A 57 -9.06 -5.26 9.01
CA HIS A 57 -9.58 -5.33 7.64
C HIS A 57 -10.69 -4.29 7.39
N THR A 58 -10.61 -3.15 8.07
CA THR A 58 -11.56 -2.03 7.89
C THR A 58 -10.87 -0.81 7.30
N LEU A 59 -11.58 -0.08 6.43
CA LEU A 59 -11.09 1.16 5.84
C LEU A 59 -10.80 2.23 6.91
N VAL A 60 -11.58 2.24 7.99
CA VAL A 60 -11.35 3.14 9.12
C VAL A 60 -10.03 2.85 9.80
N PHE A 61 -9.74 1.57 10.10
CA PHE A 61 -8.47 1.17 10.72
C PHE A 61 -7.29 1.54 9.83
N VAL A 62 -7.27 1.12 8.56
CA VAL A 62 -6.12 1.41 7.68
C VAL A 62 -5.92 2.91 7.48
N THR A 63 -7.00 3.70 7.40
CA THR A 63 -6.91 5.16 7.27
C THR A 63 -6.36 5.81 8.53
N VAL A 64 -6.92 5.49 9.70
CA VAL A 64 -6.47 6.07 10.97
C VAL A 64 -5.02 5.67 11.24
N PHE A 65 -4.68 4.40 11.05
CA PHE A 65 -3.32 3.91 11.21
C PHE A 65 -2.34 4.62 10.29
N ALA A 66 -2.66 4.75 8.99
CA ALA A 66 -1.84 5.45 8.02
C ALA A 66 -1.59 6.92 8.40
N VAL A 67 -2.64 7.65 8.81
CA VAL A 67 -2.54 9.05 9.21
C VAL A 67 -1.69 9.20 10.47
N LEU A 68 -1.90 8.35 11.49
CA LEU A 68 -1.14 8.41 12.73
C LEU A 68 0.34 8.11 12.50
N VAL A 69 0.66 7.03 11.78
CA VAL A 69 2.05 6.65 11.50
C VAL A 69 2.72 7.67 10.59
N GLY A 70 2.04 8.14 9.55
CA GLY A 70 2.55 9.21 8.70
C GLY A 70 2.84 10.49 9.49
N GLY A 71 1.93 10.87 10.41
CA GLY A 71 2.11 12.02 11.28
C GLY A 71 3.30 11.88 12.22
N VAL A 72 3.45 10.72 12.86
CA VAL A 72 4.62 10.41 13.70
C VAL A 72 5.91 10.49 12.88
N VAL A 73 5.92 9.95 11.66
CA VAL A 73 7.09 9.98 10.78
C VAL A 73 7.49 11.43 10.43
N GLU A 74 6.54 12.26 10.00
CA GLU A 74 6.84 13.64 9.60
C GLU A 74 7.24 14.52 10.78
N TYR A 75 6.53 14.43 11.91
CA TYR A 75 6.73 15.38 13.01
C TYR A 75 7.74 14.92 14.06
N ALA A 76 7.94 13.61 14.24
CA ALA A 76 8.85 13.09 15.27
C ALA A 76 10.12 12.45 14.69
N LEU A 77 10.09 11.91 13.46
CA LEU A 77 11.19 11.12 12.92
C LEU A 77 11.88 11.73 11.70
N LYS A 78 11.33 12.79 11.10
CA LYS A 78 11.85 13.42 9.87
C LYS A 78 13.34 13.66 9.91
N ASP A 79 13.81 14.44 10.86
CA ASP A 79 15.22 14.77 11.02
C ASP A 79 16.15 13.54 11.08
N ARG A 80 15.70 12.47 11.74
CA ARG A 80 16.46 11.22 11.85
C ARG A 80 16.49 10.47 10.51
N LEU A 81 15.35 10.36 9.85
CA LEU A 81 15.23 9.67 8.57
C LEU A 81 15.96 10.41 7.45
N GLU A 82 15.86 11.74 7.41
CA GLU A 82 16.60 12.55 6.45
C GLU A 82 18.10 12.36 6.63
N ARG A 83 18.62 12.40 7.86
CA ARG A 83 20.05 12.15 8.13
C ARG A 83 20.49 10.76 7.67
N GLN A 84 19.69 9.74 7.93
CA GLN A 84 20.06 8.35 7.69
C GLN A 84 19.93 7.92 6.22
N PHE A 85 18.96 8.48 5.48
CA PHE A 85 18.60 7.96 4.16
C PHE A 85 18.73 8.97 3.02
N LEU A 86 18.66 10.28 3.31
CA LEU A 86 18.59 11.33 2.27
C LEU A 86 19.83 12.22 2.24
N LYS A 87 20.29 12.74 3.40
CA LYS A 87 21.36 13.75 3.48
C LYS A 87 22.69 13.29 2.92
N GLU A 88 23.12 12.06 3.18
CA GLU A 88 24.37 11.52 2.61
C GLU A 88 24.36 11.47 1.07
N ARG A 89 23.16 11.55 0.48
CA ARG A 89 22.94 11.53 -0.97
C ARG A 89 22.56 12.92 -1.53
N GLY A 90 22.65 13.97 -0.71
CA GLY A 90 22.37 15.34 -1.11
C GLY A 90 20.87 15.68 -1.20
N TYR A 91 20.02 14.91 -0.54
CA TYR A 91 18.57 14.97 -0.66
C TYR A 91 17.89 15.47 0.62
N THR A 92 16.78 16.20 0.48
CA THR A 92 15.90 16.61 1.59
C THR A 92 14.43 16.37 1.25
N ALA A 93 13.62 16.04 2.26
CA ALA A 93 12.19 15.84 2.05
C ALA A 93 11.46 17.18 2.18
N SER A 94 10.57 17.47 1.22
CA SER A 94 9.68 18.63 1.31
C SER A 94 8.82 18.59 2.59
N THR A 95 8.31 19.74 3.01
CA THR A 95 7.36 19.80 4.13
C THR A 95 6.14 18.93 3.82
N GLY A 96 5.85 17.96 4.69
CA GLY A 96 4.78 16.97 4.49
C GLY A 96 5.13 15.83 3.52
N GLY A 97 6.33 15.83 2.91
CA GLY A 97 6.73 14.81 1.96
C GLY A 97 6.82 13.41 2.58
N LEU A 98 7.37 13.29 3.80
CA LEU A 98 7.44 11.99 4.49
C LEU A 98 6.07 11.57 5.02
N PHE A 99 5.24 12.51 5.47
CA PHE A 99 3.84 12.24 5.79
C PHE A 99 3.14 11.59 4.59
N LEU A 100 3.17 12.23 3.42
CA LEU A 100 2.50 11.73 2.22
C LEU A 100 3.06 10.39 1.76
N PHE A 101 4.38 10.21 1.83
CA PHE A 101 5.02 8.94 1.48
C PHE A 101 4.53 7.79 2.37
N VAL A 102 4.59 7.98 3.70
CA VAL A 102 4.24 6.90 4.64
C VAL A 102 2.74 6.70 4.76
N CYS A 103 1.97 7.78 4.91
CA CYS A 103 0.51 7.71 4.95
C CYS A 103 -0.04 7.14 3.65
N GLY A 104 0.43 7.64 2.50
CA GLY A 104 0.01 7.17 1.18
C GLY A 104 0.31 5.68 0.97
N GLY A 105 1.53 5.22 1.28
CA GLY A 105 1.89 3.82 1.09
C GLY A 105 1.18 2.87 2.05
N LEU A 106 0.95 3.26 3.31
CA LEU A 106 0.14 2.48 4.25
C LEU A 106 -1.31 2.40 3.82
N LEU A 107 -1.89 3.52 3.39
CA LEU A 107 -3.28 3.59 2.97
C LEU A 107 -3.50 2.78 1.69
N LEU A 108 -2.67 2.96 0.67
CA LEU A 108 -2.77 2.21 -0.59
C LEU A 108 -2.52 0.71 -0.36
N GLY A 109 -1.51 0.35 0.43
CA GLY A 109 -1.21 -1.04 0.76
C GLY A 109 -2.39 -1.70 1.48
N GLY A 110 -2.83 -1.14 2.60
CA GLY A 110 -3.94 -1.69 3.38
C GLY A 110 -5.27 -1.71 2.62
N THR A 111 -5.56 -0.69 1.81
CA THR A 111 -6.79 -0.65 0.99
C THR A 111 -6.73 -1.67 -0.15
N SER A 112 -5.58 -1.84 -0.80
CA SER A 112 -5.40 -2.85 -1.85
C SER A 112 -5.63 -4.26 -1.33
N HIS A 113 -5.22 -4.53 -0.08
CA HIS A 113 -5.45 -5.79 0.60
C HIS A 113 -6.93 -6.06 0.81
N ILE A 114 -7.61 -5.13 1.49
CA ILE A 114 -9.07 -5.21 1.73
C ILE A 114 -9.82 -5.36 0.40
N PHE A 115 -9.39 -4.64 -0.64
CA PHE A 115 -10.00 -4.74 -1.95
C PHE A 115 -9.82 -6.14 -2.56
N ALA A 116 -8.62 -6.74 -2.46
CA ALA A 116 -8.39 -8.10 -2.93
C ALA A 116 -9.28 -9.12 -2.20
N ASP A 117 -9.45 -8.97 -0.88
CA ASP A 117 -10.31 -9.86 -0.09
C ASP A 117 -11.78 -9.72 -0.47
N LEU A 118 -12.26 -8.49 -0.70
CA LEU A 118 -13.64 -8.24 -1.13
C LEU A 118 -13.96 -8.89 -2.48
N LEU A 119 -12.98 -8.93 -3.39
CA LEU A 119 -13.12 -9.61 -4.67
C LEU A 119 -13.11 -11.14 -4.51
N SER A 120 -12.45 -11.65 -3.48
CA SER A 120 -12.32 -13.09 -3.26
C SER A 120 -13.58 -13.72 -2.64
N ALA A 121 -13.82 -14.98 -2.97
CA ALA A 121 -14.90 -15.76 -2.35
C ALA A 121 -14.72 -15.85 -0.82
N PRO A 122 -15.81 -15.81 -0.03
CA PRO A 122 -15.80 -16.05 1.42
C PRO A 122 -15.80 -17.56 1.75
N ASP A 123 -15.39 -18.41 0.82
CA ASP A 123 -15.45 -19.87 0.91
C ASP A 123 -14.62 -20.44 2.08
N ILE A 124 -13.56 -19.74 2.48
CA ILE A 124 -12.65 -20.17 3.55
C ILE A 124 -12.54 -19.20 4.74
N ALA A 125 -13.24 -18.06 4.71
CA ALA A 125 -13.11 -17.03 5.75
C ALA A 125 -14.40 -16.24 5.97
N ALA A 126 -14.54 -15.62 7.14
CA ALA A 126 -15.72 -14.82 7.46
C ALA A 126 -15.87 -13.64 6.47
N PRO A 127 -17.09 -13.28 6.05
CA PRO A 127 -17.29 -12.12 5.17
C PRO A 127 -16.72 -10.82 5.77
N LEU A 128 -15.98 -10.05 4.97
CA LEU A 128 -15.40 -8.77 5.42
C LEU A 128 -16.47 -7.74 5.73
N LYS A 129 -16.20 -6.92 6.74
CA LYS A 129 -16.98 -5.72 7.09
C LYS A 129 -16.15 -4.46 6.89
N PRO A 130 -15.81 -4.09 5.64
CA PRO A 130 -14.80 -3.06 5.37
C PRO A 130 -15.18 -1.67 5.91
N PHE A 131 -16.48 -1.40 6.08
CA PHE A 131 -17.01 -0.11 6.53
C PHE A 131 -17.32 -0.06 8.04
N TRP A 132 -17.05 -1.12 8.79
CA TRP A 132 -17.15 -1.09 10.25
C TRP A 132 -16.15 -0.07 10.81
N PRO A 133 -16.48 0.70 11.87
CA PRO A 133 -17.72 0.68 12.67
C PRO A 133 -18.84 1.60 12.16
N VAL A 134 -18.67 2.26 11.01
CA VAL A 134 -19.64 3.23 10.50
C VAL A 134 -20.89 2.53 9.96
N VAL A 135 -20.69 1.43 9.24
CA VAL A 135 -21.76 0.56 8.74
C VAL A 135 -21.47 -0.86 9.21
N ASP A 136 -22.42 -1.46 9.91
CA ASP A 136 -22.34 -2.86 10.31
C ASP A 136 -23.03 -3.73 9.26
N GLY A 137 -22.24 -4.34 8.39
CA GLY A 137 -22.73 -5.22 7.33
C GLY A 137 -21.59 -5.82 6.54
N PRO A 138 -21.69 -7.11 6.16
CA PRO A 138 -20.69 -7.74 5.32
C PRO A 138 -20.79 -7.22 3.88
N VAL A 139 -19.65 -7.10 3.20
CA VAL A 139 -19.57 -6.78 1.77
C VAL A 139 -18.81 -7.90 1.07
N VAL A 140 -19.38 -8.44 0.00
CA VAL A 140 -18.79 -9.54 -0.77
C VAL A 140 -19.09 -9.28 -2.25
N ILE A 141 -18.04 -9.32 -3.09
CA ILE A 141 -18.16 -9.16 -4.54
C ILE A 141 -18.03 -10.52 -5.24
N ASP A 142 -17.25 -11.46 -4.68
CA ASP A 142 -17.13 -12.87 -5.11
C ASP A 142 -16.93 -13.06 -6.63
N VAL A 143 -15.82 -12.51 -7.14
CA VAL A 143 -15.42 -12.60 -8.55
C VAL A 143 -14.03 -13.23 -8.75
N VAL A 144 -13.29 -13.45 -7.66
CA VAL A 144 -11.96 -14.04 -7.63
C VAL A 144 -11.99 -15.34 -6.82
N TRP A 145 -11.57 -16.44 -7.45
CA TRP A 145 -11.48 -17.74 -6.78
C TRP A 145 -10.16 -17.92 -6.05
N TYR A 146 -10.24 -18.51 -4.86
CA TYR A 146 -9.08 -18.93 -4.08
C TYR A 146 -8.19 -19.88 -4.90
N ALA A 147 -6.86 -19.69 -4.82
CA ALA A 147 -5.83 -20.49 -5.51
C ALA A 147 -5.94 -20.53 -7.05
N SER A 148 -6.62 -19.56 -7.69
CA SER A 148 -6.65 -19.45 -9.14
C SER A 148 -5.34 -18.85 -9.67
N PRO A 149 -4.59 -19.55 -10.56
CA PRO A 149 -3.33 -19.02 -11.05
C PRO A 149 -3.45 -17.72 -11.84
N TRP A 150 -4.64 -17.46 -12.40
CA TRP A 150 -4.93 -16.23 -13.12
C TRP A 150 -5.00 -15.01 -12.20
N TRP A 151 -5.56 -15.20 -11.00
CA TRP A 151 -5.74 -14.12 -10.02
C TRP A 151 -4.53 -13.93 -9.11
N ASN A 152 -3.68 -14.95 -9.01
CA ASN A 152 -2.45 -14.92 -8.25
C ASN A 152 -1.26 -14.50 -9.15
N GLU A 153 -0.74 -15.42 -9.95
CA GLU A 153 0.42 -15.19 -10.81
C GLU A 153 0.07 -14.31 -12.02
N GLY A 154 -1.10 -14.49 -12.61
CA GLY A 154 -1.55 -13.67 -13.74
C GLY A 154 -1.70 -12.19 -13.37
N LEU A 155 -2.34 -11.91 -12.22
CA LEU A 155 -2.45 -10.55 -11.69
C LEU A 155 -1.08 -9.95 -11.39
N LEU A 156 -0.19 -10.71 -10.76
CA LEU A 156 1.18 -10.26 -10.49
C LEU A 156 1.92 -9.95 -11.80
N ALA A 157 1.83 -10.82 -12.81
CA ALA A 157 2.47 -10.60 -14.10
C ALA A 157 1.96 -9.33 -14.78
N VAL A 158 0.64 -9.10 -14.78
CA VAL A 158 0.05 -7.85 -15.30
C VAL A 158 0.56 -6.64 -14.53
N ALA A 159 0.59 -6.70 -13.20
CA ALA A 159 1.06 -5.59 -12.37
C ALA A 159 2.53 -5.25 -12.67
N LEU A 160 3.40 -6.26 -12.78
CA LEU A 160 4.80 -6.07 -13.15
C LEU A 160 4.96 -5.45 -14.55
N LEU A 161 4.17 -5.89 -15.52
CA LEU A 161 4.17 -5.30 -16.87
C LEU A 161 3.71 -3.83 -16.85
N VAL A 162 2.70 -3.49 -16.06
CA VAL A 162 2.25 -2.11 -15.86
C VAL A 162 3.38 -1.27 -15.27
N HIS A 163 4.05 -1.73 -14.21
CA HIS A 163 5.18 -0.99 -13.65
C HIS A 163 6.36 -0.88 -14.62
N ALA A 164 6.66 -1.90 -15.42
CA ALA A 164 7.71 -1.82 -16.43
C ALA A 164 7.38 -0.79 -17.51
N ALA A 165 6.14 -0.75 -17.98
CA ALA A 165 5.67 0.23 -18.95
C ALA A 165 5.68 1.65 -18.38
N LEU A 166 5.22 1.82 -17.13
CA LEU A 166 5.23 3.12 -16.45
C LEU A 166 6.64 3.60 -16.16
N ALA A 167 7.54 2.74 -15.68
CA ALA A 167 8.95 3.08 -15.47
C ALA A 167 9.64 3.55 -16.77
N TYR A 168 9.27 2.95 -17.91
CA TYR A 168 9.77 3.38 -19.21
C TYR A 168 9.25 4.77 -19.59
N ALA A 169 8.00 5.09 -19.25
CA ALA A 169 7.36 6.38 -19.54
C ALA A 169 7.71 7.48 -18.53
N ASP A 170 7.95 7.13 -17.26
CA ASP A 170 8.30 8.00 -16.12
C ASP A 170 9.49 8.91 -16.42
N LEU A 171 10.46 8.39 -17.20
CA LEU A 171 11.61 9.14 -17.70
C LEU A 171 11.26 10.37 -18.57
N ALA A 172 9.96 10.66 -18.79
CA ALA A 172 9.47 11.75 -19.63
C ALA A 172 8.52 12.76 -18.93
N VAL A 173 8.34 12.73 -17.59
CA VAL A 173 7.33 13.57 -16.88
C VAL A 173 7.98 14.48 -15.81
N GLU A 174 7.39 15.66 -15.55
CA GLU A 174 7.75 16.53 -14.41
C GLU A 174 6.96 16.14 -13.15
N HIS A 175 7.64 15.84 -12.05
CA HIS A 175 7.02 15.32 -10.82
C HIS A 175 6.70 16.40 -9.78
N PRO A 176 5.56 16.31 -9.06
CA PRO A 176 5.17 17.31 -8.06
C PRO A 176 5.99 17.23 -6.75
N TYR A 177 6.46 16.04 -6.36
CA TYR A 177 7.27 15.84 -5.15
C TYR A 177 8.69 15.39 -5.51
N VAL A 178 9.49 16.34 -5.98
CA VAL A 178 10.91 16.10 -6.29
C VAL A 178 11.73 16.20 -5.01
N ILE A 179 12.52 15.17 -4.73
CA ILE A 179 13.62 15.28 -3.76
C ILE A 179 14.73 16.06 -4.44
N ARG A 180 14.88 17.34 -4.07
CA ARG A 180 15.86 18.22 -4.69
C ARG A 180 17.26 17.84 -4.23
N GLN A 181 18.19 17.80 -5.17
CA GLN A 181 19.61 17.77 -4.86
C GLN A 181 20.01 19.17 -4.39
N GLU A 182 20.57 19.28 -3.17
CA GLU A 182 21.22 20.53 -2.77
C GLU A 182 22.45 20.77 -3.64
N ALA A 183 22.59 21.99 -4.17
CA ALA A 183 23.72 22.43 -4.99
C ALA A 183 24.96 22.73 -4.13
#